data_AF-A0A434A023-F1
#
_entry.id   AF-A0A434A023-F1
#
_cell.length_a   1.000
_cell.length_b   1.000
_cell.length_c   1.000
_cell.angle_alpha   90.00
_cell.angle_beta   90.00
_cell.angle_gamma   90.00
#
_symmetry.space_group_name_H-M   'P 1'
#
loop_
_entity.id
_entity.type
_entity.pdbx_description
1 polymer ?
#
loop_
_entity_poly.entity_id
_entity_poly.type
_entity_poly.pdbx_seq_one_letter_code
_entity_poly.pdbx_strand_id
1 'polypeptide(L)'
;MNRNRIKLLATIVLLFSLFACKKELANENRFIENLSNDENFDLPLYNESLMIFINKNDTVYITSLRQLYSIKEKYYKDYKDFDSFLIKVLNGNLLSKSDLIKNSIFTFELDKNVLNEYNNKGLDYFKKTYCENSKIKDKFYITNNLSLDVKQSVMYFFFKNNYYIMQNDHSGKYVLIDKNLQK
;
A
#
# COMPACT_ATOMS: atom_id res chain seq x y z
N MET A 1 -24.55 4.73 43.91
CA MET A 1 -24.42 4.12 42.57
C MET A 1 -24.32 2.60 42.75
N ASN A 2 -25.22 1.82 42.15
CA ASN A 2 -25.40 0.39 42.47
C ASN A 2 -24.19 -0.44 41.96
N ARG A 3 -23.61 -1.31 42.80
CA ARG A 3 -22.37 -2.08 42.51
C ARG A 3 -22.49 -2.92 41.23
N ASN A 4 -23.69 -3.35 40.89
CA ASN A 4 -24.00 -4.09 39.65
C ASN A 4 -23.95 -3.21 38.39
N ARG A 5 -24.27 -1.90 38.50
CA ARG A 5 -24.17 -0.95 37.37
C ARG A 5 -22.71 -0.63 37.04
N ILE A 6 -21.84 -0.58 38.06
CA ILE A 6 -20.39 -0.36 37.88
C ILE A 6 -19.75 -1.57 37.17
N LYS A 7 -20.12 -2.79 37.57
CA LYS A 7 -19.67 -4.02 36.89
C LYS A 7 -20.13 -4.07 35.43
N LEU A 8 -21.39 -3.73 35.15
CA LEU A 8 -21.92 -3.71 33.79
C LEU A 8 -21.20 -2.69 32.88
N LEU A 9 -20.98 -1.47 33.38
CA LEU A 9 -20.23 -0.43 32.66
C LEU A 9 -18.78 -0.84 32.39
N ALA A 10 -18.11 -1.45 33.37
CA ALA A 10 -16.74 -1.95 33.19
C ALA A 10 -16.66 -3.04 32.11
N THR A 11 -17.63 -3.96 32.06
CA THR A 11 -17.70 -5.01 31.03
C THR A 11 -17.94 -4.44 29.64
N ILE A 12 -18.81 -3.43 29.50
CA ILE A 12 -19.07 -2.75 28.22
C ILE A 12 -17.81 -2.03 27.72
N VAL A 13 -17.11 -1.30 28.59
CA VAL A 13 -15.85 -0.62 28.24
C VAL A 13 -14.76 -1.62 27.82
N LEU A 14 -14.66 -2.76 28.50
CA LEU A 14 -13.71 -3.82 28.13
C LEU A 14 -14.05 -4.42 26.76
N LEU A 15 -15.33 -4.67 26.47
CA LEU A 15 -15.79 -5.16 25.17
C LEU A 15 -15.48 -4.17 24.04
N PHE A 16 -15.72 -2.87 24.24
CA PHE A 16 -15.37 -1.85 23.24
C PHE A 16 -13.86 -1.71 23.02
N SER A 17 -13.04 -1.93 24.04
CA SER A 17 -11.58 -1.89 23.90
C SER A 17 -11.01 -3.03 23.04
N LEU A 18 -11.70 -4.18 22.96
CA LEU A 18 -11.32 -5.30 22.11
C LEU A 18 -11.61 -5.05 20.61
N PHE A 19 -12.59 -4.21 20.29
CA PHE A 19 -12.91 -3.83 18.90
C PHE A 19 -12.09 -2.64 18.37
N ALA A 20 -11.34 -1.94 19.23
CA ALA A 20 -10.55 -0.77 18.83
C ALA A 20 -9.23 -1.12 18.14
N CYS A 21 -8.85 -2.40 18.08
CA CYS A 21 -7.67 -2.85 17.36
C CYS A 21 -7.95 -2.80 15.85
N LYS A 22 -7.73 -1.63 15.22
CA LYS A 22 -7.73 -1.53 13.76
C LYS A 22 -6.65 -2.45 13.22
N LYS A 23 -7.05 -3.47 12.45
CA LYS A 23 -6.11 -4.31 11.71
C LYS A 23 -5.29 -3.40 10.81
N GLU A 24 -3.97 -3.46 10.93
CA GLU A 24 -3.08 -2.73 10.03
C GLU A 24 -3.34 -3.19 8.59
N LEU A 25 -3.43 -2.22 7.67
CA LEU A 25 -3.70 -2.52 6.28
C LEU A 25 -2.49 -3.28 5.72
N ALA A 26 -2.72 -4.52 5.28
CA ALA A 26 -1.67 -5.42 4.82
C ALA A 26 -2.04 -5.96 3.44
N ASN A 27 -1.02 -6.15 2.61
CA ASN A 27 -1.20 -6.73 1.29
C ASN A 27 -1.44 -8.24 1.41
N GLU A 28 -2.15 -8.82 0.45
CA GLU A 28 -2.26 -10.29 0.36
C GLU A 28 -0.90 -10.90 -0.02
N ASN A 29 -0.52 -12.02 0.59
CA ASN A 29 0.76 -12.67 0.26
C ASN A 29 0.83 -13.09 -1.22
N ARG A 30 -0.26 -13.61 -1.79
CA ARG A 30 -0.34 -13.95 -3.22
C ARG A 30 -0.07 -12.75 -4.12
N PHE A 31 -0.56 -11.56 -3.75
CA PHE A 31 -0.24 -10.34 -4.48
C PHE A 31 1.26 -10.03 -4.43
N ILE A 32 1.89 -10.22 -3.27
CA ILE A 32 3.33 -9.99 -3.10
C ILE A 32 4.17 -11.03 -3.86
N GLU A 33 3.77 -12.29 -3.85
CA GLU A 33 4.40 -13.37 -4.62
C GLU A 33 4.29 -13.12 -6.12
N ASN A 34 3.17 -12.54 -6.58
CA ASN A 34 3.02 -12.11 -7.96
C ASN A 34 3.91 -10.89 -8.27
N LEU A 35 4.10 -9.94 -7.34
CA LEU A 35 4.97 -8.78 -7.56
C LEU A 35 6.39 -9.18 -7.96
N SER A 36 6.94 -10.26 -7.39
CA SER A 36 8.30 -10.74 -7.66
C SER A 36 8.44 -11.64 -8.88
N ASN A 37 7.35 -12.33 -9.28
CA ASN A 37 7.37 -13.36 -10.32
C ASN A 37 6.45 -13.04 -11.52
N ASP A 38 5.93 -11.82 -11.66
CA ASP A 38 5.06 -11.46 -12.79
C ASP A 38 5.86 -11.49 -14.10
N GLU A 39 5.93 -12.65 -14.76
CA GLU A 39 6.54 -12.82 -16.08
C GLU A 39 5.68 -12.18 -17.18
N ASN A 40 4.39 -11.96 -16.89
CA ASN A 40 3.46 -11.22 -17.75
C ASN A 40 3.69 -9.72 -17.60
N PHE A 41 4.83 -9.29 -18.12
CA PHE A 41 5.03 -7.90 -18.49
C PHE A 41 4.22 -7.50 -19.76
N ASP A 42 3.08 -8.15 -20.02
CA ASP A 42 2.11 -7.81 -21.09
C ASP A 42 1.14 -6.68 -20.68
N LEU A 43 1.46 -5.96 -19.59
CA LEU A 43 1.01 -4.58 -19.39
C LEU A 43 1.93 -3.68 -20.25
N PRO A 44 1.57 -2.45 -20.63
CA PRO A 44 2.42 -1.62 -21.50
C PRO A 44 3.75 -1.23 -20.80
N LEU A 45 4.72 -2.13 -20.80
CA LEU A 45 5.79 -2.19 -19.79
C LEU A 45 7.19 -1.82 -20.27
N TYR A 46 7.32 -1.28 -21.48
CA TYR A 46 8.60 -0.69 -21.87
C TYR A 46 8.85 0.68 -21.22
N ASN A 47 7.80 1.39 -20.74
CA ASN A 47 7.89 2.78 -20.27
C ASN A 47 7.17 3.07 -18.94
N GLU A 48 6.75 2.07 -18.16
CA GLU A 48 5.99 2.31 -16.92
C GLU A 48 6.73 1.73 -15.69
N SER A 49 7.09 2.58 -14.73
CA SER A 49 7.88 2.19 -13.54
C SER A 49 6.98 1.79 -12.36
N LEU A 50 7.07 0.53 -11.92
CA LEU A 50 6.31 0.02 -10.77
C LEU A 50 6.81 0.62 -9.45
N MET A 51 5.90 1.22 -8.70
CA MET A 51 6.16 1.88 -7.42
C MET A 51 5.78 0.97 -6.25
N ILE A 52 6.69 0.82 -5.28
CA ILE A 52 6.47 0.03 -4.07
C ILE A 52 6.39 0.96 -2.86
N PHE A 53 5.37 0.77 -2.02
CA PHE A 53 5.10 1.65 -0.87
C PHE A 53 5.28 0.91 0.45
N ILE A 54 6.11 1.46 1.34
CA ILE A 54 6.38 0.91 2.68
C ILE A 54 6.08 1.98 3.71
N ASN A 55 5.17 1.72 4.65
CA ASN A 55 4.88 2.64 5.76
C ASN A 55 5.73 2.28 6.98
N LYS A 56 6.38 3.27 7.60
CA LYS A 56 7.06 3.13 8.89
C LYS A 56 6.94 4.42 9.69
N ASN A 57 6.29 4.34 10.85
CA ASN A 57 6.11 5.45 11.79
C ASN A 57 5.56 6.72 11.11
N ASP A 58 4.39 6.61 10.49
CA ASP A 58 3.66 7.69 9.80
C ASP A 58 4.35 8.27 8.54
N THR A 59 5.53 7.76 8.18
CA THR A 59 6.21 8.07 6.92
C THR A 59 6.06 6.93 5.93
N VAL A 60 5.64 7.25 4.72
CA VAL A 60 5.60 6.31 3.60
C VAL A 60 6.83 6.51 2.73
N TYR A 61 7.50 5.40 2.43
CA TYR A 61 8.69 5.31 1.60
C TYR A 61 8.32 4.67 0.27
N ILE A 62 8.64 5.35 -0.82
CA ILE A 62 8.46 4.85 -2.18
C ILE A 62 9.80 4.30 -2.67
N THR A 63 9.79 3.05 -3.12
CA THR A 63 10.97 2.33 -3.64
C THR A 63 10.58 1.52 -4.88
N SER A 64 11.49 0.66 -5.35
CA SER A 64 11.29 -0.25 -6.47
C SER A 64 11.71 -1.68 -6.10
N LEU A 65 11.19 -2.67 -6.84
CA LEU A 65 11.61 -4.06 -6.69
C LEU A 65 13.13 -4.24 -6.88
N ARG A 66 13.73 -3.50 -7.83
CA ARG A 66 15.18 -3.55 -8.08
C ARG A 66 16.00 -3.09 -6.87
N GLN A 67 15.58 -2.02 -6.20
CA GLN A 67 16.23 -1.54 -4.99
C GLN A 67 16.07 -2.55 -3.85
N LEU A 68 14.86 -3.09 -3.65
CA LEU A 68 14.60 -4.11 -2.63
C LEU A 68 15.40 -5.40 -2.87
N TYR A 69 15.52 -5.83 -4.12
CA TYR A 69 16.36 -6.98 -4.49
C TYR A 69 17.82 -6.72 -4.14
N SER A 70 18.32 -5.54 -4.47
CA SER A 70 19.70 -5.13 -4.14
C SER A 70 19.95 -5.09 -2.62
N ILE A 71 18.97 -4.65 -1.82
CA ILE A 71 19.03 -4.68 -0.35
C ILE A 71 19.09 -6.12 0.15
N LYS A 72 18.23 -7.01 -0.37
CA LYS A 72 18.25 -8.44 -0.02
C LYS A 72 19.63 -9.03 -0.28
N GLU A 73 20.13 -8.89 -1.50
CA GLU A 73 21.40 -9.47 -1.91
C GLU A 73 22.58 -8.92 -1.13
N LYS A 74 22.50 -7.70 -0.63
CA LYS A 74 23.60 -7.09 0.13
C LYS A 74 23.55 -7.42 1.62
N TYR A 75 22.37 -7.42 2.24
CA TYR A 75 22.24 -7.43 3.71
C TYR A 75 21.35 -8.54 4.28
N TYR A 76 20.53 -9.20 3.46
CA TYR A 76 19.55 -10.21 3.89
C TYR A 76 19.66 -11.49 3.06
N LYS A 77 20.90 -11.96 2.83
CA LYS A 77 21.20 -13.16 2.03
C LYS A 77 20.61 -14.46 2.58
N ASP A 78 20.30 -14.48 3.88
CA ASP A 78 19.73 -15.65 4.57
C ASP A 78 18.28 -15.94 4.17
N TYR A 79 17.61 -15.00 3.48
CA TYR A 79 16.30 -15.26 2.89
C TYR A 79 16.42 -16.18 1.69
N LYS A 80 15.74 -17.32 1.77
CA LYS A 80 15.71 -18.38 0.74
C LYS A 80 15.37 -17.85 -0.66
N ASP A 81 14.37 -16.98 -0.75
CA ASP A 81 13.86 -16.43 -1.99
C ASP A 81 13.44 -14.97 -1.79
N PHE A 82 13.28 -14.24 -2.91
CA PHE A 82 12.94 -12.83 -2.88
C PHE A 82 11.51 -12.58 -2.39
N ASP A 83 10.59 -13.51 -2.66
CA ASP A 83 9.17 -13.44 -2.28
C ASP A 83 9.01 -13.42 -0.77
N SER A 84 9.66 -14.37 -0.09
CA SER A 84 9.68 -14.47 1.37
C SER A 84 10.27 -13.21 2.01
N PHE A 85 11.29 -12.62 1.37
CA PHE A 85 11.85 -11.33 1.78
C PHE A 85 10.82 -10.22 1.61
N LEU A 86 10.20 -10.08 0.43
CA LEU A 86 9.21 -9.03 0.14
C LEU A 86 8.01 -9.09 1.08
N ILE A 87 7.49 -10.28 1.40
CA ILE A 87 6.39 -10.45 2.36
C ILE A 87 6.78 -9.85 3.71
N LYS A 88 8.01 -10.10 4.19
CA LYS A 88 8.50 -9.55 5.45
C LYS A 88 8.78 -8.04 5.36
N VAL A 89 9.19 -7.53 4.22
CA VAL A 89 9.34 -6.08 4.01
C VAL A 89 7.99 -5.37 4.05
N LEU A 90 7.00 -5.84 3.29
CA LEU A 90 5.74 -5.13 3.07
C LEU A 90 4.71 -5.33 4.19
N ASN A 91 4.74 -6.48 4.87
CA ASN A 91 3.78 -6.84 5.91
C ASN A 91 4.43 -7.15 7.27
N GLY A 92 5.76 -7.34 7.33
CA GLY A 92 6.46 -7.80 8.54
C GLY A 92 7.40 -6.78 9.18
N ASN A 93 7.42 -5.54 8.70
CA ASN A 93 8.23 -4.44 9.24
C ASN A 93 9.75 -4.72 9.26
N LEU A 94 10.25 -5.55 8.34
CA LEU A 94 11.64 -6.04 8.33
C LEU A 94 12.69 -4.92 8.24
N LEU A 95 12.51 -3.97 7.32
CA LEU A 95 13.51 -2.94 7.05
C LEU A 95 13.52 -1.87 8.14
N SER A 96 14.71 -1.44 8.57
CA SER A 96 14.84 -0.33 9.51
C SER A 96 14.51 1.01 8.83
N LYS A 97 14.26 2.05 9.65
CA LYS A 97 14.10 3.42 9.11
C LYS A 97 15.35 3.87 8.33
N SER A 98 16.55 3.47 8.75
CA SER A 98 17.79 3.79 8.06
C SER A 98 17.88 3.12 6.69
N ASP A 99 17.47 1.85 6.60
CA ASP A 99 17.43 1.12 5.33
C ASP A 99 16.48 1.80 4.35
N LEU A 100 15.30 2.20 4.83
CA LEU A 100 14.30 2.87 3.99
C LEU A 100 14.77 4.23 3.51
N ILE A 101 15.34 5.08 4.37
CA ILE A 101 15.88 6.40 3.98
C ILE A 101 16.95 6.28 2.90
N LYS A 102 17.86 5.30 3.01
CA LYS A 102 18.97 5.13 2.07
C LYS A 102 18.54 4.61 0.71
N ASN A 103 17.40 3.91 0.64
CA ASN A 103 17.00 3.17 -0.55
C ASN A 103 15.64 3.60 -1.13
N SER A 104 14.96 4.58 -0.51
CA SER A 104 13.75 5.18 -1.06
C SER A 104 14.09 6.17 -2.17
N ILE A 105 13.25 6.20 -3.19
CA ILE A 105 13.26 7.22 -4.24
C ILE A 105 12.63 8.51 -3.70
N PHE A 106 11.51 8.38 -2.98
CA PHE A 106 10.79 9.49 -2.36
C PHE A 106 10.17 9.06 -1.03
N THR A 107 9.90 10.04 -0.17
CA THR A 107 9.19 9.84 1.09
C THR A 107 8.11 10.91 1.27
N PHE A 108 7.00 10.56 1.91
CA PHE A 108 5.92 11.49 2.20
C PHE A 108 5.15 11.07 3.46
N GLU A 109 4.40 12.01 4.03
CA GLU A 109 3.42 11.73 5.08
C GLU A 109 2.03 11.61 4.46
N LEU A 110 1.20 10.72 5.00
CA LEU A 110 -0.17 10.56 4.50
C LEU A 110 -0.98 11.84 4.74
N ASP A 111 -1.65 12.31 3.68
CA ASP A 111 -2.62 13.39 3.79
C ASP A 111 -3.74 12.97 4.75
N LYS A 112 -3.95 13.78 5.79
CA LYS A 112 -4.89 13.48 6.88
C LYS A 112 -6.34 13.39 6.39
N ASN A 113 -6.71 14.20 5.40
CA ASN A 113 -8.07 14.17 4.85
C ASN A 113 -8.27 12.88 4.04
N VAL A 114 -7.30 12.52 3.20
CA VAL A 114 -7.33 11.26 2.45
C VAL A 114 -7.39 10.06 3.41
N LEU A 115 -6.54 10.01 4.44
CA LEU A 115 -6.57 8.96 5.46
C LEU A 115 -7.94 8.85 6.14
N ASN A 116 -8.53 9.99 6.53
CA ASN A 116 -9.85 10.03 7.15
C ASN A 116 -10.95 9.56 6.20
N GLU A 117 -10.91 10.00 4.94
CA GLU A 117 -11.86 9.55 3.92
C GLU A 117 -11.76 8.04 3.69
N TYR A 118 -10.54 7.48 3.64
CA TYR A 118 -10.34 6.05 3.46
C TYR A 118 -10.91 5.26 4.64
N ASN A 119 -10.55 5.66 5.86
CA ASN A 119 -10.99 4.99 7.08
C ASN A 119 -12.52 5.00 7.25
N ASN A 120 -13.19 6.03 6.76
CA ASN A 120 -14.63 6.20 6.92
C ASN A 120 -15.45 5.64 5.76
N LYS A 121 -14.92 5.68 4.52
CA LYS A 121 -15.71 5.40 3.30
C LYS A 121 -15.16 4.23 2.46
N GLY A 122 -13.93 3.81 2.70
CA GLY A 122 -13.32 2.64 2.06
C GLY A 122 -12.94 2.81 0.58
N LEU A 123 -12.49 1.69 -0.01
CA LEU A 123 -11.89 1.64 -1.35
C LEU A 123 -12.86 2.01 -2.49
N ASP A 124 -14.13 1.63 -2.39
CA ASP A 124 -15.11 1.92 -3.46
C ASP A 124 -15.38 3.42 -3.61
N TYR A 125 -15.40 4.14 -2.50
CA TYR A 125 -15.46 5.59 -2.53
C TYR A 125 -14.17 6.17 -3.13
N PHE A 126 -13.00 5.64 -2.76
CA PHE A 126 -11.70 6.06 -3.32
C PHE A 126 -11.66 5.96 -4.85
N LYS A 127 -12.11 4.82 -5.40
CA LYS A 127 -12.21 4.61 -6.85
C LYS A 127 -13.09 5.67 -7.52
N LYS A 128 -14.24 5.99 -6.93
CA LYS A 128 -15.17 6.98 -7.50
C LYS A 128 -14.64 8.41 -7.40
N THR A 129 -13.93 8.73 -6.33
CA THR A 129 -13.49 10.10 -6.02
C THR A 129 -12.18 10.47 -6.70
N TYR A 130 -11.21 9.55 -6.75
CA TYR A 130 -9.83 9.87 -7.15
C TYR A 130 -9.39 9.22 -8.45
N CYS A 131 -10.25 8.43 -9.10
CA CYS A 131 -9.89 7.71 -10.31
C CYS A 131 -10.78 8.03 -11.51
N GLU A 132 -10.15 7.98 -12.68
CA GLU A 132 -10.78 7.95 -14.00
C GLU A 132 -10.76 6.50 -14.51
N ASN A 133 -11.88 6.02 -15.04
CA ASN A 133 -11.95 4.68 -15.65
C ASN A 133 -11.11 4.64 -16.93
N SER A 134 -10.35 3.55 -17.11
CA SER A 134 -9.74 3.23 -18.40
C SER A 134 -10.74 2.49 -19.29
N LYS A 135 -10.43 2.41 -20.58
CA LYS A 135 -11.10 1.46 -21.50
C LYS A 135 -10.75 0.01 -21.19
N ILE A 136 -9.69 -0.23 -20.44
CA ILE A 136 -9.21 -1.55 -20.01
C ILE A 136 -9.81 -1.87 -18.62
N LYS A 137 -10.43 -3.04 -18.47
CA LYS A 137 -11.31 -3.42 -17.34
C LYS A 137 -10.66 -3.35 -15.95
N ASP A 138 -9.37 -3.62 -15.85
CA ASP A 138 -8.61 -3.65 -14.60
C ASP A 138 -7.72 -2.41 -14.40
N LYS A 139 -7.76 -1.45 -15.32
CA LYS A 139 -6.91 -0.25 -15.32
C LYS A 139 -7.71 0.98 -14.91
N PHE A 140 -7.14 1.77 -14.02
CA PHE A 140 -7.65 3.09 -13.64
C PHE A 140 -6.51 4.11 -13.74
N TYR A 141 -6.86 5.38 -13.94
CA TYR A 141 -5.91 6.49 -13.85
C TYR A 141 -6.24 7.35 -12.64
N ILE A 142 -5.25 7.86 -11.93
CA ILE A 142 -5.50 8.87 -10.90
C ILE A 142 -5.89 10.18 -11.57
N THR A 143 -6.91 10.85 -11.05
CA THR A 143 -7.34 12.16 -11.55
C THR A 143 -6.20 13.18 -11.50
N ASN A 144 -6.03 13.92 -12.60
CA ASN A 144 -4.87 14.80 -12.78
C ASN A 144 -4.85 16.03 -11.86
N ASN A 145 -6.02 16.54 -11.44
CA ASN A 145 -6.16 17.81 -10.71
C ASN A 145 -5.94 17.71 -9.19
N LEU A 146 -5.29 16.65 -8.73
CA LEU A 146 -4.96 16.45 -7.31
C LEU A 146 -3.56 17.00 -6.99
N SER A 147 -3.38 17.52 -5.78
CA SER A 147 -2.05 17.84 -5.26
C SER A 147 -1.18 16.59 -5.15
N LEU A 148 0.14 16.78 -5.11
CA LEU A 148 1.09 15.65 -5.04
C LEU A 148 0.85 14.77 -3.81
N ASP A 149 0.67 15.39 -2.63
CA ASP A 149 0.47 14.69 -1.36
C ASP A 149 -0.80 13.84 -1.37
N VAL A 150 -1.88 14.37 -1.97
CA VAL A 150 -3.13 13.63 -2.16
C VAL A 150 -2.93 12.47 -3.12
N LYS A 151 -2.27 12.69 -4.27
CA LYS A 151 -1.98 11.60 -5.23
C LYS A 151 -1.17 10.48 -4.58
N GLN A 152 -0.11 10.81 -3.85
CA GLN A 152 0.75 9.84 -3.18
C GLN A 152 0.00 9.05 -2.10
N SER A 153 -0.83 9.73 -1.31
CA SER A 153 -1.67 9.08 -0.30
C SER A 153 -2.69 8.13 -0.93
N VAL A 154 -3.33 8.55 -2.03
CA VAL A 154 -4.24 7.69 -2.79
C VAL A 154 -3.51 6.47 -3.34
N MET A 155 -2.35 6.66 -3.98
CA MET A 155 -1.52 5.56 -4.49
C MET A 155 -1.16 4.55 -3.39
N TYR A 156 -0.78 5.04 -2.20
CA TYR A 156 -0.50 4.18 -1.06
C TYR A 156 -1.69 3.29 -0.70
N PHE A 157 -2.90 3.86 -0.56
CA PHE A 157 -4.08 3.07 -0.21
C PHE A 157 -4.43 2.05 -1.30
N PHE A 158 -4.32 2.41 -2.57
CA PHE A 158 -4.49 1.45 -3.66
C PHE A 158 -3.44 0.34 -3.62
N PHE A 159 -2.16 0.67 -3.44
CA PHE A 159 -1.10 -0.33 -3.32
C PHE A 159 -1.40 -1.32 -2.20
N LYS A 160 -1.81 -0.82 -1.03
CA LYS A 160 -2.18 -1.66 0.13
C LYS A 160 -3.46 -2.49 -0.07
N ASN A 161 -4.25 -2.20 -1.11
CA ASN A 161 -5.39 -3.00 -1.57
C ASN A 161 -5.05 -3.86 -2.80
N ASN A 162 -3.78 -4.24 -2.96
CA ASN A 162 -3.29 -5.14 -4.02
C ASN A 162 -3.43 -4.58 -5.44
N TYR A 163 -3.21 -3.27 -5.60
CA TYR A 163 -3.08 -2.65 -6.93
C TYR A 163 -1.61 -2.47 -7.28
N TYR A 164 -1.25 -2.70 -8.54
CA TYR A 164 0.00 -2.17 -9.05
C TYR A 164 -0.14 -0.67 -9.29
N ILE A 165 0.89 0.07 -8.90
CA ILE A 165 0.97 1.51 -9.07
C ILE A 165 2.12 1.80 -10.01
N MET A 166 1.81 2.44 -11.14
CA MET A 166 2.80 2.71 -12.18
C MET A 166 2.70 4.15 -12.64
N GLN A 167 3.82 4.72 -13.08
CA GLN A 167 3.82 6.03 -13.73
C GLN A 167 3.96 5.83 -15.24
N ASN A 168 3.07 6.46 -16.01
CA ASN A 168 3.17 6.50 -17.46
C ASN A 168 4.04 7.68 -17.89
N ASP A 169 5.27 7.39 -18.34
CA ASP A 169 6.27 8.41 -18.65
C ASP A 169 5.88 9.32 -19.82
N HIS A 170 5.01 8.85 -20.72
CA HIS A 170 4.54 9.64 -21.87
C HIS A 170 3.48 10.68 -21.48
N SER A 171 2.56 10.32 -20.58
CA SER A 171 1.42 11.17 -20.19
C SER A 171 1.58 11.83 -18.83
N GLY A 172 2.59 11.42 -18.04
CA GLY A 172 2.76 11.79 -16.64
C GLY A 172 1.65 11.30 -15.72
N LYS A 173 0.73 10.46 -16.21
CA LYS A 173 -0.40 9.93 -15.42
C LYS A 173 0.05 8.75 -14.56
N TYR A 174 -0.52 8.66 -13.36
CA TYR A 174 -0.41 7.47 -12.53
C TYR A 174 -1.50 6.47 -12.89
N VAL A 175 -1.07 5.23 -13.07
CA VAL A 175 -1.85 4.07 -13.46
C VAL A 175 -2.02 3.16 -12.26
N LEU A 176 -3.26 2.70 -12.04
CA LEU A 176 -3.62 1.71 -11.03
C LEU A 176 -4.12 0.46 -11.75
N ILE A 177 -3.58 -0.71 -11.42
CA ILE A 177 -3.99 -1.99 -12.03
C ILE A 177 -4.50 -2.92 -10.94
N ASP A 178 -5.78 -3.32 -11.04
CA ASP A 178 -6.45 -4.17 -10.08
C ASP A 178 -6.03 -5.63 -10.20
N LYS A 179 -5.15 -6.10 -9.32
CA LYS A 179 -4.69 -7.50 -9.31
C LYS A 179 -5.62 -8.43 -8.53
N ASN A 180 -6.72 -7.93 -7.97
CA ASN A 180 -7.72 -8.77 -7.30
C ASN A 180 -8.64 -9.51 -8.30
N LEU A 181 -8.67 -9.08 -9.57
CA LEU A 181 -9.54 -9.63 -10.62
C LEU A 181 -8.96 -10.86 -11.34
N GLN A 182 -7.67 -11.15 -11.16
CA GLN A 182 -6.96 -12.25 -11.85
C GLN A 182 -7.06 -13.59 -11.09
N LYS A 183 -8.23 -13.90 -10.52
CA LYS A 183 -8.44 -15.09 -9.68
C LYS A 183 -8.39 -16.39 -10.47
#